data_AF-A0A4S9XLR9-F1
#
_entry.id   AF-A0A4S9XLR9-F1
#
_cell.length_a   1.000
_cell.length_b   1.000
_cell.length_c   1.000
_cell.angle_alpha   90.00
_cell.angle_beta   90.00
_cell.angle_gamma   90.00
#
_symmetry.space_group_name_H-M   'P 1'
#
loop_
_entity.id
_entity.type
_entity.pdbx_description
1 polymer ?
#
loop_
_entity_poly.entity_id
_entity_poly.type
_entity_poly.pdbx_seq_one_letter_code
_entity_poly.pdbx_strand_id
1 'polypeptide(L)'
;MLLERAKAAGLIDVSLFEDADYPEPLVLPNDEIDFDPDYPPQSFSDWQKHITPKSLPFKRTKIYLVPPPGWTEKASFSYRNEWPHRHLLPPGSESIVEYLAAFYDGFEVLQLRKEKLIFDEWIEEGEAEQSQSFVALNTGTESIRIRKRPMPNKGRGFQLNLNDLLDGAIAVLPDDALALILHMDSDLYEDDDDDFV
;
A
#
# COMPACT_ATOMS: atom_id res chain seq x y z
N MET A 1 7.66 9.86 -29.53
CA MET A 1 8.88 9.05 -29.72
C MET A 1 8.82 7.68 -29.02
N LEU A 2 8.09 7.54 -27.90
CA LEU A 2 7.79 6.23 -27.28
C LEU A 2 6.64 5.48 -27.97
N LEU A 3 5.60 6.20 -28.39
CA LEU A 3 4.48 5.66 -29.17
C LEU A 3 4.93 4.95 -30.47
N GLU A 4 5.88 5.57 -31.18
CA GLU A 4 6.51 5.01 -32.38
C GLU A 4 7.30 3.72 -32.10
N ARG A 5 7.87 3.58 -30.89
CA ARG A 5 8.68 2.41 -30.51
C ARG A 5 7.82 1.26 -29.98
N ALA A 6 6.71 1.53 -29.31
CA ALA A 6 5.73 0.52 -28.91
C ALA A 6 5.03 -0.11 -30.14
N LYS A 7 4.67 0.73 -31.13
CA LYS A 7 4.20 0.25 -32.45
C LYS A 7 5.25 -0.60 -33.18
N ALA A 8 6.52 -0.21 -33.13
CA ALA A 8 7.60 -0.96 -33.79
C ALA A 8 7.94 -2.30 -33.12
N ALA A 9 7.64 -2.48 -31.82
CA ALA A 9 7.91 -3.69 -31.07
C ALA A 9 6.79 -4.74 -31.12
N GLY A 10 5.62 -4.39 -31.68
CA GLY A 10 4.49 -5.31 -31.86
C GLY A 10 3.90 -5.89 -30.58
N LEU A 11 4.22 -5.32 -29.41
CA LEU A 11 3.83 -5.93 -28.12
C LEU A 11 2.45 -5.49 -27.62
N ILE A 12 1.98 -4.27 -27.90
CA ILE A 12 0.63 -3.80 -27.53
C ILE A 12 0.19 -2.71 -28.51
N ASP A 13 -0.97 -2.89 -29.15
CA ASP A 13 -1.59 -1.85 -29.96
C ASP A 13 -2.40 -0.91 -29.07
N VAL A 14 -1.82 0.25 -28.74
CA VAL A 14 -2.47 1.29 -27.92
C VAL A 14 -3.65 1.98 -28.62
N SER A 15 -3.95 1.67 -29.88
CA SER A 15 -5.24 2.02 -30.51
C SER A 15 -6.41 1.11 -30.12
N LEU A 16 -6.21 0.13 -29.23
CA LEU A 16 -7.28 -0.77 -28.77
C LEU A 16 -8.14 -0.23 -27.62
N PHE A 17 -7.81 0.93 -27.05
CA PHE A 17 -8.56 1.51 -25.94
C PHE A 17 -9.18 2.83 -26.38
N GLU A 18 -10.48 2.83 -26.66
CA GLU A 18 -11.28 4.04 -26.90
C GLU A 18 -11.85 4.52 -25.56
N ASP A 19 -12.10 5.82 -25.40
CA ASP A 19 -12.68 6.37 -24.16
C ASP A 19 -14.06 5.72 -23.83
N ALA A 20 -14.74 5.15 -24.84
CA ALA A 20 -15.98 4.40 -24.69
C ALA A 20 -15.83 3.02 -24.01
N ASP A 21 -14.60 2.51 -23.88
CA ASP A 21 -14.32 1.22 -23.21
C ASP A 21 -14.30 1.34 -21.68
N TYR A 22 -14.31 2.56 -21.14
CA TYR A 22 -14.35 2.83 -19.71
C TYR A 22 -15.74 3.29 -19.28
N PRO A 23 -16.33 2.72 -18.22
CA PRO A 23 -17.64 3.12 -17.74
C PRO A 23 -17.62 4.58 -17.26
N GLU A 24 -18.76 5.27 -17.40
CA GLU A 24 -18.95 6.59 -16.80
C GLU A 24 -18.74 6.52 -15.28
N PRO A 25 -18.24 7.60 -14.65
CA PRO A 25 -18.05 7.64 -13.21
C PRO A 25 -19.36 7.33 -12.47
N LEU A 26 -19.28 6.51 -11.42
CA LEU A 26 -20.43 6.24 -10.56
C LEU A 26 -20.73 7.50 -9.73
N VAL A 27 -21.66 8.34 -10.20
CA VAL A 27 -22.06 9.56 -9.48
C VAL A 27 -22.93 9.19 -8.29
N LEU A 28 -22.37 9.31 -7.08
CA LEU A 28 -23.10 9.10 -5.84
C LEU A 28 -23.60 10.43 -5.24
N PRO A 29 -24.74 10.47 -4.55
CA PRO A 29 -25.24 11.70 -3.92
C PRO A 29 -24.25 12.25 -2.89
N ASN A 30 -23.97 13.55 -2.97
CA ASN A 30 -22.96 14.28 -2.18
C ASN A 30 -21.49 13.89 -2.45
N ASP A 31 -21.19 13.29 -3.61
CA ASP A 31 -19.82 13.16 -4.08
C ASP A 31 -19.37 14.44 -4.82
N GLU A 32 -18.07 14.63 -5.03
CA GLU A 32 -17.55 15.85 -5.69
C GLU A 32 -18.13 16.05 -7.09
N ILE A 33 -18.36 14.97 -7.83
CA ILE A 33 -18.96 14.98 -9.17
C ILE A 33 -20.47 15.35 -9.13
N ASP A 34 -21.15 15.09 -8.02
CA ASP A 34 -22.55 15.52 -7.79
C ASP A 34 -22.61 17.02 -7.42
N PHE A 35 -21.61 17.52 -6.70
CA PHE A 35 -21.49 18.94 -6.32
C PHE A 35 -21.03 19.85 -7.46
N ASP A 36 -20.17 19.36 -8.35
CA ASP A 36 -19.69 20.09 -9.53
C ASP A 36 -19.87 19.24 -10.81
N PRO A 37 -21.09 19.20 -11.38
CA PRO A 37 -21.39 18.41 -12.57
C PRO A 37 -20.72 18.95 -13.84
N ASP A 38 -20.22 20.19 -13.82
CA ASP A 38 -19.48 20.80 -14.93
C ASP A 38 -17.96 20.59 -14.81
N TYR A 39 -17.48 19.90 -13.76
CA TYR A 39 -16.07 19.60 -13.60
C TYR A 39 -15.54 18.79 -14.79
N PRO A 40 -14.39 19.17 -15.38
CA PRO A 40 -13.91 18.52 -16.58
C PRO A 40 -13.65 17.03 -16.33
N PRO A 41 -14.12 16.13 -17.21
CA PRO A 41 -13.88 14.70 -17.05
C PRO A 41 -12.38 14.40 -17.16
N GLN A 42 -11.90 13.48 -16.34
CA GLN A 42 -10.54 12.97 -16.48
C GLN A 42 -10.47 12.04 -17.70
N SER A 43 -9.76 12.46 -18.76
CA SER A 43 -9.55 11.60 -19.94
C SER A 43 -8.36 10.68 -19.75
N PHE A 44 -8.40 9.46 -20.32
CA PHE A 44 -7.24 8.56 -20.32
C PHE A 44 -6.02 9.20 -21.00
N SER A 45 -6.26 10.00 -22.04
CA SER A 45 -5.23 10.77 -22.73
C SER A 45 -4.54 11.81 -21.85
N ASP A 46 -5.28 12.49 -20.97
CA ASP A 46 -4.69 13.44 -20.02
C ASP A 46 -4.00 12.70 -18.87
N TRP A 47 -4.62 11.65 -18.33
CA TRP A 47 -4.02 10.75 -17.35
C TRP A 47 -2.67 10.19 -17.83
N GLN A 48 -2.57 9.74 -19.08
CA GLN A 48 -1.31 9.27 -19.68
C GLN A 48 -0.22 10.36 -19.72
N LYS A 49 -0.57 11.63 -19.95
CA LYS A 49 0.39 12.74 -19.93
C LYS A 49 0.95 12.96 -18.52
N HIS A 50 0.17 12.68 -17.48
CA HIS A 50 0.57 12.79 -16.08
C HIS A 50 1.36 11.56 -15.58
N ILE A 51 1.07 10.36 -16.09
CA ILE A 51 1.64 9.08 -15.62
C ILE A 51 2.76 8.54 -16.49
N THR A 52 3.06 9.18 -17.61
CA THR A 52 4.31 8.92 -18.34
C THR A 52 5.39 9.87 -17.82
N PRO A 53 6.08 9.63 -16.69
CA PRO A 53 7.35 10.28 -16.48
C PRO A 53 8.20 9.92 -17.70
N LYS A 54 8.82 10.92 -18.31
CA LYS A 54 9.71 10.75 -19.48
C LYS A 54 10.87 9.77 -19.24
N SER A 55 10.97 9.21 -18.04
CA SER A 55 12.07 8.43 -17.51
C SER A 55 11.65 7.32 -16.54
N LEU A 56 10.43 6.75 -16.61
CA LEU A 56 10.19 5.47 -15.92
C LEU A 56 11.32 4.53 -16.35
N PRO A 57 12.21 4.11 -15.44
CA PRO A 57 13.37 3.36 -15.86
C PRO A 57 12.84 2.04 -16.42
N PHE A 58 12.90 1.87 -17.74
CA PHE A 58 12.49 0.68 -18.50
C PHE A 58 13.11 -0.64 -17.98
N LYS A 59 13.97 -0.58 -16.95
CA LYS A 59 14.55 -1.73 -16.27
C LYS A 59 13.70 -2.28 -15.11
N ARG A 60 12.82 -1.49 -14.50
CA ARG A 60 12.06 -1.92 -13.31
C ARG A 60 10.62 -2.19 -13.70
N THR A 61 10.30 -3.47 -13.86
CA THR A 61 8.98 -3.96 -14.27
C THR A 61 8.31 -4.79 -13.18
N LYS A 62 8.86 -4.80 -11.96
CA LYS A 62 8.41 -5.67 -10.87
C LYS A 62 7.67 -4.92 -9.79
N ILE A 63 6.49 -5.38 -9.42
CA ILE A 63 5.71 -4.87 -8.29
C ILE A 63 5.75 -5.93 -7.21
N TYR A 64 6.23 -5.58 -6.01
CA TYR A 64 6.33 -6.51 -4.90
C TYR A 64 5.19 -6.32 -3.90
N LEU A 65 4.38 -7.35 -3.67
CA LEU A 65 3.42 -7.39 -2.57
C LEU A 65 4.10 -7.96 -1.33
N VAL A 66 4.12 -7.19 -0.23
CA VAL A 66 4.50 -7.69 1.09
C VAL A 66 3.23 -8.06 1.83
N PRO A 67 3.07 -9.33 2.26
CA PRO A 67 1.93 -9.73 3.07
C PRO A 67 1.97 -9.01 4.44
N PRO A 68 0.85 -8.99 5.18
CA PRO A 68 0.81 -8.40 6.52
C PRO A 68 1.95 -8.93 7.39
N PRO A 69 2.73 -8.03 8.03
CA PRO A 69 3.84 -8.42 8.88
C PRO A 69 3.42 -9.44 9.94
N GLY A 70 4.32 -10.37 10.25
CA GLY A 70 4.10 -11.28 11.37
C GLY A 70 4.18 -10.55 12.71
N TRP A 71 3.65 -11.16 13.76
CA TRP A 71 3.84 -10.70 15.13
C TRP A 71 4.59 -11.78 15.92
N THR A 72 5.57 -11.41 16.74
CA THR A 72 6.17 -12.35 17.71
C THR A 72 5.12 -12.78 18.73
N GLU A 73 5.29 -13.90 19.43
CA GLU A 73 4.32 -14.34 20.46
C GLU A 73 4.16 -13.29 21.57
N LYS A 74 5.27 -12.66 21.98
CA LYS A 74 5.29 -11.61 23.01
C LYS A 74 4.50 -10.39 22.56
N ALA A 75 4.76 -9.91 21.35
CA ALA A 75 4.07 -8.76 20.81
C ALA A 75 2.59 -9.08 20.49
N SER A 76 2.29 -10.24 19.93
CA SER A 76 0.91 -10.66 19.64
C SER A 76 -0.01 -10.59 20.86
N PHE A 77 0.51 -10.92 22.04
CA PHE A 77 -0.25 -10.83 23.29
C PHE A 77 -0.43 -9.39 23.76
N SER A 78 0.63 -8.58 23.68
CA SER A 78 0.63 -7.17 24.11
C SER A 78 -0.16 -6.23 23.18
N TYR A 79 -0.26 -6.59 21.90
CA TYR A 79 -0.78 -5.73 20.82
C TYR A 79 -1.98 -6.37 20.10
N ARG A 80 -2.80 -7.14 20.82
CA ARG A 80 -3.95 -7.81 20.21
C ARG A 80 -5.01 -6.80 19.76
N ASN A 81 -5.07 -6.51 18.47
CA ASN A 81 -6.16 -5.75 17.85
C ASN A 81 -7.40 -6.64 17.71
N GLU A 82 -8.36 -6.46 18.62
CA GLU A 82 -9.68 -7.10 18.57
C GLU A 82 -10.64 -6.25 17.73
N TRP A 83 -10.54 -6.37 16.40
CA TRP A 83 -11.53 -5.76 15.50
C TRP A 83 -12.91 -6.42 15.71
N PRO A 84 -13.95 -5.66 16.07
CA PRO A 84 -15.27 -6.22 16.44
C PRO A 84 -16.06 -6.83 15.27
N HIS A 85 -15.61 -6.69 14.01
CA HIS A 85 -16.39 -7.03 12.82
C HIS A 85 -15.70 -7.96 11.81
N ARG A 86 -14.79 -8.85 12.23
CA ARG A 86 -14.23 -9.88 11.34
C ARG A 86 -15.17 -11.08 11.19
N HIS A 87 -16.28 -10.90 10.47
CA HIS A 87 -17.11 -12.04 10.01
C HIS A 87 -16.55 -12.71 8.75
N LEU A 88 -15.60 -12.05 8.08
CA LEU A 88 -14.90 -12.56 6.91
C LEU A 88 -13.42 -12.74 7.23
N LEU A 89 -12.85 -13.84 6.76
CA LEU A 89 -11.41 -14.03 6.76
C LEU A 89 -10.80 -13.05 5.74
N PRO A 90 -9.66 -12.41 6.06
CA PRO A 90 -8.98 -11.57 5.09
C PRO A 90 -8.59 -12.41 3.85
N PRO A 91 -8.57 -11.82 2.64
CA PRO A 91 -8.14 -12.53 1.44
C PRO A 91 -6.71 -13.04 1.59
N GLY A 92 -6.42 -14.19 0.99
CA GLY A 92 -5.06 -14.71 0.90
C GLY A 92 -4.18 -13.77 0.08
N SER A 93 -2.90 -13.70 0.41
CA SER A 93 -1.94 -12.87 -0.32
C SER A 93 -1.86 -13.25 -1.80
N GLU A 94 -2.06 -14.53 -2.12
CA GLU A 94 -2.05 -15.07 -3.47
C GLU A 94 -3.18 -14.47 -4.33
N SER A 95 -4.38 -14.34 -3.77
CA SER A 95 -5.52 -13.74 -4.46
C SER A 95 -5.31 -12.24 -4.72
N ILE A 96 -4.63 -11.54 -3.80
CA ILE A 96 -4.27 -10.14 -3.99
C ILE A 96 -3.24 -10.00 -5.12
N VAL A 97 -2.22 -10.87 -5.16
CA VAL A 97 -1.24 -10.90 -6.26
C VAL A 97 -1.92 -11.15 -7.59
N GLU A 98 -2.81 -12.15 -7.66
CA GLU A 98 -3.56 -12.48 -8.88
C GLU A 98 -4.40 -11.30 -9.37
N TYR A 99 -5.12 -10.63 -8.46
CA TYR A 99 -5.90 -9.44 -8.77
C TYR A 99 -5.02 -8.29 -9.30
N LEU A 100 -3.91 -8.00 -8.62
CA LEU A 100 -2.98 -6.96 -9.04
C LEU A 100 -2.32 -7.28 -10.38
N ALA A 101 -1.96 -8.55 -10.61
CA ALA A 101 -1.38 -8.99 -11.87
C ALA A 101 -2.35 -8.85 -13.05
N ALA A 102 -3.65 -9.06 -12.80
CA ALA A 102 -4.68 -8.83 -13.82
C ALA A 102 -4.87 -7.35 -14.17
N PHE A 103 -4.65 -6.45 -13.20
CA PHE A 103 -4.81 -5.01 -13.39
C PHE A 103 -3.54 -4.34 -13.97
N TYR A 104 -2.37 -4.71 -13.47
CA TYR A 104 -1.08 -4.16 -13.89
C TYR A 104 -0.47 -4.97 -15.04
N ASP A 105 -1.16 -5.00 -16.17
CA ASP A 105 -0.67 -5.71 -17.36
C ASP A 105 0.70 -5.18 -17.82
N GLY A 106 1.58 -6.09 -18.22
CA GLY A 106 2.98 -5.79 -18.56
C GLY A 106 3.95 -5.63 -17.37
N PHE A 107 3.46 -5.73 -16.13
CA PHE A 107 4.30 -5.78 -14.92
C PHE A 107 4.33 -7.18 -14.31
N GLU A 108 5.47 -7.55 -13.73
CA GLU A 108 5.61 -8.79 -12.98
C GLU A 108 5.25 -8.52 -11.51
N VAL A 109 4.08 -9.00 -11.07
CA VAL A 109 3.65 -8.87 -9.68
C VAL A 109 4.13 -10.09 -8.89
N LEU A 110 4.95 -9.84 -7.87
CA LEU A 110 5.58 -10.88 -7.06
C LEU A 110 5.26 -10.70 -5.59
N GLN A 111 5.09 -11.80 -4.88
CA GLN A 111 5.00 -11.76 -3.42
C GLN A 111 6.40 -11.78 -2.79
N LEU A 112 6.65 -10.84 -1.89
CA LEU A 112 7.80 -10.82 -1.03
C LEU A 112 7.56 -11.76 0.17
N ARG A 113 8.58 -12.50 0.58
CA ARG A 113 8.46 -13.50 1.65
C ARG A 113 8.05 -12.86 2.98
N LYS A 114 7.12 -13.50 3.70
CA LYS A 114 6.51 -12.99 4.94
C LYS A 114 7.52 -12.81 6.07
N GLU A 115 8.57 -13.63 6.09
CA GLU A 115 9.59 -13.61 7.14
C GLU A 115 10.47 -12.36 7.10
N LYS A 116 10.32 -11.50 6.08
CA LYS A 116 11.06 -10.25 6.00
C LYS A 116 10.58 -9.19 6.98
N LEU A 117 9.30 -9.17 7.36
CA LEU A 117 8.74 -8.14 8.24
C LEU A 117 8.03 -8.77 9.43
N ILE A 118 8.54 -8.49 10.63
CA ILE A 118 8.00 -9.02 11.89
C ILE A 118 7.91 -7.88 12.92
N PHE A 119 6.70 -7.65 13.43
CA PHE A 119 6.48 -6.79 14.58
C PHE A 119 6.91 -7.45 15.89
N ASP A 120 7.62 -6.69 16.71
CA ASP A 120 8.04 -7.08 18.05
C ASP A 120 7.92 -5.91 19.04
N GLU A 121 8.16 -6.17 20.32
CA GLU A 121 8.21 -5.15 21.36
C GLU A 121 9.42 -4.21 21.15
N TRP A 122 9.20 -2.89 21.28
CA TRP A 122 10.28 -1.92 21.29
C TRP A 122 10.85 -1.79 22.71
N ILE A 123 12.10 -2.22 22.90
CA ILE A 123 12.80 -2.18 24.19
C ILE A 123 13.83 -1.05 24.17
N GLU A 124 13.56 0.04 24.87
CA GLU A 124 14.55 1.09 25.15
C GLU A 124 15.25 0.81 26.49
N GLU A 125 16.59 0.92 26.50
CA GLU A 125 17.36 0.84 27.73
C GLU A 125 17.12 2.11 28.58
N GLY A 126 16.25 2.00 29.59
CA GLY A 126 16.22 2.98 30.69
C GLY A 126 14.85 3.43 31.19
N GLU A 127 13.77 3.34 30.40
CA GLU A 127 12.45 3.84 30.81
C GLU A 127 11.32 2.94 30.32
N ALA A 128 10.69 2.20 31.24
CA ALA A 128 9.61 1.25 30.94
C ALA A 128 8.28 1.91 30.52
N GLU A 129 8.14 3.23 30.64
CA GLU A 129 6.90 3.94 30.27
C GLU A 129 6.85 4.32 28.78
N GLN A 130 8.00 4.52 28.11
CA GLN A 130 8.03 4.91 26.69
C GLN A 130 7.76 3.73 25.74
N SER A 131 8.01 2.49 26.15
CA SER A 131 7.76 1.29 25.35
C SER A 131 6.27 1.07 25.01
N GLN A 132 5.36 1.72 25.75
CA GLN A 132 3.92 1.66 25.47
C GLN A 132 3.44 2.53 24.31
N SER A 133 4.32 3.33 23.68
CA SER A 133 3.97 4.17 22.53
C SER A 133 4.64 3.74 21.22
N PHE A 134 5.45 2.68 21.27
CA PHE A 134 6.19 2.19 20.10
C PHE A 134 6.06 0.68 19.89
N VAL A 135 6.31 0.26 18.65
CA VAL A 135 6.44 -1.13 18.21
C VAL A 135 7.69 -1.22 17.34
N ALA A 136 8.44 -2.32 17.44
CA ALA A 136 9.56 -2.57 16.54
C ALA A 136 9.07 -3.27 15.27
N LEU A 137 9.44 -2.77 14.09
CA LEU A 137 9.31 -3.49 12.82
C LEU A 137 10.69 -4.04 12.43
N ASN A 138 10.85 -5.36 12.51
CA ASN A 138 12.10 -6.02 12.15
C ASN A 138 12.11 -6.38 10.65
N THR A 139 13.11 -5.90 9.93
CA THR A 139 13.30 -6.12 8.48
C THR A 139 14.23 -7.30 8.15
N GLY A 140 14.72 -7.98 9.19
CA GLY A 140 15.77 -9.01 9.13
C GLY A 140 17.19 -8.45 9.16
N THR A 141 17.38 -7.19 8.78
CA THR A 141 18.66 -6.47 8.87
C THR A 141 18.68 -5.41 9.96
N GLU A 142 17.54 -4.80 10.23
CA GLU A 142 17.40 -3.74 11.24
C GLU A 142 16.03 -3.80 11.93
N SER A 143 15.91 -3.03 13.01
CA SER A 143 14.68 -2.85 13.77
C SER A 143 14.28 -1.38 13.71
N ILE A 144 13.13 -1.11 13.08
CA ILE A 144 12.63 0.25 12.87
C ILE A 144 11.59 0.55 13.92
N ARG A 145 11.69 1.72 14.55
CA ARG A 145 10.76 2.15 15.58
C ARG A 145 9.51 2.73 14.94
N ILE A 146 8.36 2.10 15.17
CA ILE A 146 7.06 2.54 14.67
C ILE A 146 6.27 3.16 15.82
N ARG A 147 5.80 4.39 15.64
CA ARG A 147 4.85 5.03 16.56
C ARG A 147 3.50 4.33 16.49
N LYS A 148 2.92 4.13 17.66
CA LYS A 148 1.53 3.69 17.82
C LYS A 148 0.75 4.71 18.62
N ARG A 149 -0.54 4.83 18.32
CA ARG A 149 -1.49 5.58 19.14
C ARG A 149 -2.75 4.74 19.40
N PRO A 150 -3.42 4.94 20.54
CA PRO A 150 -4.74 4.35 20.75
C PRO A 150 -5.72 4.80 19.66
N MET A 151 -6.65 3.93 19.26
CA MET A 151 -7.70 4.33 18.32
C MET A 151 -8.54 5.51 18.88
N PRO A 152 -8.83 6.55 18.07
CA PRO A 152 -9.63 7.70 18.51
C PRO A 152 -11.04 7.32 19.00
N ASN A 153 -11.65 6.31 18.39
CA ASN A 153 -13.05 5.92 18.60
C ASN A 153 -13.32 5.03 19.83
N LYS A 154 -12.44 5.06 20.85
CA LYS A 154 -12.55 4.24 22.09
C LYS A 154 -12.64 2.72 21.83
N GLY A 155 -12.24 2.27 20.65
CA GLY A 155 -12.14 0.87 20.30
C GLY A 155 -10.98 0.19 21.04
N ARG A 156 -11.02 -1.15 21.12
CA ARG A 156 -9.88 -1.94 21.60
C ARG A 156 -8.88 -2.13 20.44
N GLY A 157 -7.84 -1.30 20.43
CA GLY A 157 -6.70 -1.45 19.54
C GLY A 157 -5.89 -0.17 19.39
N PHE A 158 -5.01 -0.16 18.39
CA PHE A 158 -4.13 0.96 18.09
C PHE A 158 -4.02 1.17 16.58
N GLN A 159 -3.62 2.39 16.22
CA GLN A 159 -3.19 2.76 14.89
C GLN A 159 -1.66 2.83 14.85
N LEU A 160 -1.08 2.49 13.71
CA LEU A 160 0.36 2.61 13.44
C LEU A 160 0.63 3.81 12.55
N ASN A 161 1.74 4.50 12.78
CA ASN A 161 2.07 5.66 11.97
C ASN A 161 2.52 5.23 10.56
N LEU A 162 1.90 5.81 9.54
CA LEU A 162 2.17 5.53 8.13
C LEU A 162 3.61 5.93 7.74
N ASN A 163 4.08 7.09 8.16
CA ASN A 163 5.42 7.57 7.79
C ASN A 163 6.52 6.64 8.29
N ASP A 164 6.40 6.15 9.53
CA ASP A 164 7.37 5.21 10.10
C ASP A 164 7.33 3.85 9.36
N LEU A 165 6.16 3.42 8.88
CA LEU A 165 6.02 2.20 8.07
C LEU A 165 6.60 2.36 6.66
N LEU A 166 6.53 3.56 6.08
CA LEU A 166 7.15 3.86 4.78
C LEU A 166 8.67 3.74 4.86
N ASP A 167 9.29 4.17 5.96
CA ASP A 167 10.72 3.94 6.19
C ASP A 167 11.04 2.43 6.20
N GLY A 168 10.18 1.62 6.84
CA GLY A 168 10.29 0.16 6.80
C GLY A 168 10.10 -0.45 5.42
N ALA A 169 9.16 0.07 4.64
CA ALA A 169 8.93 -0.35 3.26
C ALA A 169 10.15 -0.04 2.36
N ILE A 170 10.76 1.13 2.54
CA ILE A 170 11.98 1.54 1.82
C ILE A 170 13.15 0.63 2.17
N ALA A 171 13.32 0.27 3.45
CA ALA A 171 14.40 -0.60 3.91
C ALA A 171 14.37 -2.00 3.27
N VAL A 172 13.18 -2.53 2.96
CA VAL A 172 13.02 -3.86 2.34
C VAL A 172 12.81 -3.84 0.83
N LEU A 173 12.76 -2.65 0.22
CA LEU A 173 12.50 -2.44 -1.21
C LEU A 173 13.61 -3.08 -2.06
N PRO A 174 13.30 -4.06 -2.92
CA PRO A 174 14.28 -4.63 -3.83
C PRO A 174 14.81 -3.61 -4.86
N ASP A 175 16.09 -3.70 -5.23
CA ASP A 175 16.73 -2.78 -6.19
C ASP A 175 16.08 -2.76 -7.59
N ASP A 176 15.46 -3.87 -7.98
CA ASP A 176 14.77 -4.08 -9.25
C ASP A 176 13.25 -3.80 -9.18
N ALA A 177 12.74 -3.47 -7.99
CA ALA A 177 11.34 -3.15 -7.79
C ALA A 177 10.97 -1.81 -8.39
N LEU A 178 9.93 -1.80 -9.23
CA LEU A 178 9.23 -0.58 -9.62
C LEU A 178 8.51 0.02 -8.41
N ALA A 179 7.80 -0.82 -7.68
CA ALA A 179 6.99 -0.46 -6.55
C ALA A 179 6.94 -1.60 -5.53
N LEU A 180 6.65 -1.26 -4.29
CA LEU A 180 6.36 -2.19 -3.21
C LEU A 180 5.04 -1.81 -2.58
N ILE A 181 4.15 -2.79 -2.43
CA ILE A 181 2.85 -2.68 -1.79
C ILE A 181 2.97 -3.38 -0.46
N LEU A 182 2.97 -2.61 0.63
CA LEU A 182 2.95 -3.15 1.99
C LEU A 182 1.50 -3.33 2.43
N HIS A 183 1.02 -4.56 2.44
CA HIS A 183 -0.32 -4.86 2.95
C HIS A 183 -0.30 -4.84 4.49
N MET A 184 -1.26 -4.17 5.12
CA MET A 184 -1.36 -4.02 6.56
C MET A 184 -2.70 -4.54 7.09
N ASP A 185 -2.67 -5.16 8.28
CA ASP A 185 -3.85 -5.67 8.98
C ASP A 185 -4.24 -4.81 10.20
N SER A 186 -3.53 -3.69 10.38
CA SER A 186 -3.70 -2.71 11.44
C SER A 186 -4.10 -1.38 10.83
N ASP A 187 -4.89 -0.61 11.57
CA ASP A 187 -5.31 0.72 11.16
C ASP A 187 -4.10 1.68 11.18
N LEU A 188 -4.14 2.71 10.32
CA LEU A 188 -3.01 3.61 10.09
C LEU A 188 -3.40 5.07 10.38
N TYR A 189 -2.38 5.90 10.61
CA TYR A 189 -2.52 7.36 10.67
C TYR A 189 -1.26 8.05 10.14
N GLU A 190 -1.39 9.23 9.53
CA GLU A 190 -0.22 9.99 9.05
C GLU A 190 0.17 11.09 10.04
N ASP A 191 -0.79 11.90 10.48
CA ASP A 191 -0.59 12.99 11.44
C ASP A 191 -1.59 13.02 12.61
N ASP A 192 -1.48 14.05 13.47
CA ASP A 192 -2.31 14.20 14.67
C ASP A 192 -3.73 14.69 14.37
N ASP A 193 -3.96 15.28 13.19
CA ASP A 193 -5.25 15.81 12.74
C ASP A 193 -6.06 14.75 11.96
N ASP A 194 -5.41 13.69 11.46
CA ASP A 194 -6.06 12.56 10.80
C ASP A 194 -6.82 11.67 11.79
N ASP A 195 -8.02 11.24 11.39
CA ASP A 195 -8.75 10.18 12.10
C ASP A 195 -8.20 8.79 11.74
N PHE A 196 -7.90 8.53 10.46
CA PHE A 196 -7.29 7.31 9.89
C PHE A 196 -6.84 7.55 8.44
N VAL A 197 -6.00 6.67 7.88
CA VAL A 197 -5.58 6.67 6.46
C VAL A 197 -5.75 5.31 5.79
#